data_AF-A0A7X6PZS5-F1
#
_entry.id   AF-A0A7X6PZS5-F1
#
_cell.length_a   1.000
_cell.length_b   1.000
_cell.length_c   1.000
_cell.angle_alpha   90.00
_cell.angle_beta   90.00
_cell.angle_gamma   90.00
#
_symmetry.space_group_name_H-M   'P 1'
#
loop_
_entity.id
_entity.type
_entity.pdbx_description
1 polymer ?
#
loop_
_entity_poly.entity_id
_entity_poly.type
_entity_poly.pdbx_seq_one_letter_code
_entity_poly.pdbx_strand_id
1 'polypeptide(L)'
;MKIIHRDAIFNAVKEACINVQYRYSPEMEKAIHLAMEKEEGVAKSILKVLIENADLATDQRLPMCQDTGMILVWVQLGTQVKIEGGFLNDIINEAVKEAYDVAYLRKSVVADPIFGRVNTQDNTPAIVHVDLIDSDDMIINVTAKGFGSENMSALKMLTPGDGLEGA
;
A
#
# COMPACT_ATOMS: atom_id res chain seq x y z
N MET A 1 22.22 19.95 -5.43
CA MET A 1 21.02 19.45 -6.13
C MET A 1 21.28 18.01 -6.55
N LYS A 2 20.62 17.05 -5.91
CA LYS A 2 20.70 15.61 -6.20
C LYS A 2 19.76 15.30 -7.35
N ILE A 3 20.21 14.53 -8.34
CA ILE A 3 19.37 14.13 -9.47
C ILE A 3 18.95 12.69 -9.26
N ILE A 4 17.64 12.44 -9.34
CA ILE A 4 17.07 11.09 -9.32
C ILE A 4 16.42 10.86 -10.68
N HIS A 5 16.92 9.86 -11.39
CA HIS A 5 16.39 9.48 -12.70
C HIS A 5 15.10 8.67 -12.54
N ARG A 6 14.20 8.81 -13.52
CA ARG A 6 12.95 8.07 -13.67
C ARG A 6 13.09 6.59 -13.34
N ASP A 7 14.09 5.92 -13.93
CA ASP A 7 14.22 4.46 -13.82
C ASP A 7 14.45 4.00 -12.37
N ALA A 8 15.12 4.83 -11.56
CA ALA A 8 15.30 4.53 -10.14
C ALA A 8 13.97 4.59 -9.38
N ILE A 9 13.15 5.60 -9.65
CA ILE A 9 11.82 5.76 -9.05
C ILE A 9 10.90 4.64 -9.52
N PHE A 10 10.88 4.37 -10.83
CA PHE A 10 10.06 3.33 -11.44
C PHE A 10 10.35 1.96 -10.81
N ASN A 11 11.63 1.56 -10.77
CA ASN A 11 12.02 0.25 -10.24
C ASN A 11 11.72 0.15 -8.74
N ALA A 12 12.00 1.20 -7.96
CA ALA A 12 11.71 1.21 -6.53
C ALA A 12 10.21 1.08 -6.23
N VAL A 13 9.36 1.83 -6.95
CA VAL A 13 7.90 1.77 -6.79
C VAL A 13 7.36 0.40 -7.24
N LYS A 14 7.83 -0.11 -8.38
CA LYS A 14 7.45 -1.43 -8.90
C LYS A 14 7.76 -2.52 -7.88
N GLU A 15 8.99 -2.55 -7.37
CA GLU A 15 9.42 -3.52 -6.38
C GLU A 15 8.62 -3.40 -5.07
N ALA A 16 8.40 -2.19 -4.57
CA ALA A 16 7.60 -1.96 -3.37
C ALA A 16 6.15 -2.44 -3.54
N CYS A 17 5.52 -2.19 -4.69
CA CYS A 17 4.16 -2.64 -5.00
C CYS A 17 4.04 -4.17 -5.04
N ILE A 18 5.09 -4.87 -5.43
CA ILE A 18 5.12 -6.35 -5.46
C ILE A 18 5.38 -6.88 -4.05
N ASN A 19 6.39 -6.36 -3.36
CA ASN A 19 6.82 -6.89 -2.06
C ASN A 19 5.74 -6.74 -0.98
N VAL A 20 4.96 -5.64 -0.98
CA VAL A 20 3.87 -5.42 -0.02
C VAL A 20 2.75 -6.45 -0.10
N GLN A 21 2.66 -7.21 -1.21
CA GLN A 21 1.60 -8.20 -1.43
C GLN A 21 1.92 -9.58 -0.86
N TYR A 22 3.21 -9.88 -0.65
CA TYR A 22 3.66 -11.23 -0.32
C TYR A 22 4.12 -11.38 1.12
N ARG A 23 4.54 -10.29 1.74
CA ARG A 23 5.14 -10.31 3.08
C ARG A 23 4.54 -9.24 3.97
N TYR A 24 4.30 -9.62 5.22
CA TYR A 24 4.04 -8.64 6.27
C TYR A 24 5.29 -7.82 6.59
N SER A 25 5.11 -6.66 7.21
CA SER A 25 6.24 -5.98 7.81
C SER A 25 6.76 -6.80 8.99
N PRO A 26 8.06 -6.73 9.33
CA PRO A 26 8.61 -7.43 10.49
C PRO A 26 7.86 -7.13 11.80
N GLU A 27 7.34 -5.91 11.94
CA GLU A 27 6.56 -5.47 13.09
C GLU A 27 5.21 -6.18 13.15
N MET A 28 4.54 -6.35 12.00
CA MET A 28 3.27 -7.06 11.91
C MET A 28 3.45 -8.56 12.16
N GLU A 29 4.48 -9.20 11.56
CA GLU A 29 4.83 -10.60 11.84
C GLU A 29 5.01 -10.81 13.35
N LYS A 30 5.84 -9.97 13.99
CA LYS A 30 6.07 -10.01 15.43
C LYS A 30 4.80 -9.82 16.25
N ALA A 31 3.92 -8.89 15.85
CA ALA A 31 2.67 -8.63 16.55
C ALA A 31 1.72 -9.84 16.49
N ILE A 32 1.60 -10.49 15.32
CA ILE A 32 0.77 -11.69 15.15
C ILE A 32 1.31 -12.85 16.01
N HIS A 33 2.62 -13.06 16.02
CA HIS A 33 3.24 -14.09 16.88
C HIS A 33 2.98 -13.84 18.37
N LEU A 34 3.18 -12.61 18.84
CA LEU A 34 2.92 -12.25 20.23
C LEU A 34 1.44 -12.40 20.61
N ALA A 35 0.52 -12.08 19.70
CA ALA A 35 -0.90 -12.31 19.90
C ALA A 35 -1.21 -13.81 20.00
N MET A 36 -0.61 -14.64 19.14
CA MET A 36 -0.83 -16.10 19.12
C MET A 36 -0.34 -16.79 20.39
N GLU A 37 0.68 -16.25 21.07
CA GLU A 37 1.12 -16.73 22.39
C GLU A 37 0.09 -16.48 23.50
N LYS A 38 -0.69 -15.40 23.38
CA LYS A 38 -1.65 -14.96 24.40
C LYS A 38 -3.07 -15.47 24.17
N GLU A 39 -3.46 -15.64 22.91
CA GLU A 39 -4.81 -16.04 22.50
C GLU A 39 -5.02 -17.56 22.60
N GLU A 40 -6.29 -17.97 22.76
CA GLU A 40 -6.72 -19.36 22.84
C GLU A 40 -7.85 -19.68 21.84
N GLY A 41 -8.15 -20.97 21.66
CA GLY A 41 -9.28 -21.45 20.86
C GLY A 41 -9.27 -20.96 19.40
N VAL A 42 -10.41 -20.39 18.97
CA VAL A 42 -10.62 -19.94 17.59
C VAL A 42 -9.69 -18.78 17.23
N ALA A 43 -9.45 -17.84 18.16
CA ALA A 43 -8.59 -16.68 17.91
C ALA A 43 -7.16 -17.11 17.56
N LYS A 44 -6.57 -18.00 18.38
CA LYS A 44 -5.25 -18.59 18.11
C LYS A 44 -5.20 -19.32 16.76
N SER A 45 -6.27 -20.06 16.44
CA SER A 45 -6.37 -20.82 15.19
C SER A 45 -6.38 -19.90 13.96
N ILE A 46 -7.10 -18.76 14.02
CA ILE A 46 -7.11 -17.76 12.96
C ILE A 46 -5.73 -17.14 12.78
N LEU A 47 -5.06 -16.76 13.86
CA LEU A 47 -3.70 -16.19 13.79
C LEU A 47 -2.71 -17.17 13.14
N LYS A 48 -2.82 -18.46 13.43
CA LYS A 48 -2.01 -19.50 12.78
C LYS A 48 -2.25 -19.55 11.27
N VAL A 49 -3.50 -19.51 10.83
CA VAL A 49 -3.86 -19.48 9.40
C VAL A 49 -3.31 -18.24 8.71
N LEU A 50 -3.31 -17.07 9.37
CA LEU A 50 -2.73 -15.85 8.80
C LEU A 50 -1.22 -15.96 8.57
N ILE A 51 -0.48 -16.55 9.52
CA ILE A 51 0.95 -16.81 9.36
C ILE A 51 1.21 -17.83 8.25
N GLU A 52 0.50 -18.97 8.25
CA GLU A 52 0.65 -19.98 7.21
C GLU A 52 0.36 -19.42 5.81
N ASN A 53 -0.64 -18.55 5.68
CA ASN A 53 -0.95 -17.87 4.43
C ASN A 53 0.16 -16.89 4.01
N ALA A 54 0.77 -16.16 4.94
CA ALA A 54 1.89 -15.26 4.65
C ALA A 54 3.17 -16.01 4.23
N ASP A 55 3.46 -17.14 4.87
CA ASP A 55 4.58 -18.02 4.50
C ASP A 55 4.36 -18.57 3.08
N LEU A 56 3.16 -19.09 2.79
CA LEU A 56 2.80 -19.59 1.46
C LEU A 56 2.86 -18.49 0.39
N ALA A 57 2.40 -17.28 0.70
CA ALA A 57 2.46 -16.13 -0.20
C ALA A 57 3.91 -15.76 -0.55
N THR A 58 4.80 -15.77 0.45
CA THR A 58 6.22 -15.50 0.26
C THR A 58 6.89 -16.58 -0.59
N ASP A 59 6.67 -17.85 -0.25
CA ASP A 59 7.31 -19.00 -0.91
C ASP A 59 6.84 -19.20 -2.36
N GLN A 60 5.54 -19.03 -2.59
CA GLN A 60 4.93 -19.25 -3.91
C GLN A 60 4.86 -18.00 -4.77
N ARG A 61 5.26 -16.83 -4.23
CA ARG A 61 5.11 -15.52 -4.88
C ARG A 61 3.66 -15.26 -5.32
N LEU A 62 2.72 -15.58 -4.44
CA LEU A 62 1.29 -15.34 -4.62
C LEU A 62 0.81 -14.27 -3.64
N PRO A 63 -0.12 -13.39 -4.02
CA PRO A 63 -0.59 -12.35 -3.12
C PRO A 63 -1.26 -12.96 -1.89
N MET A 64 -0.93 -12.44 -0.69
CA MET A 64 -1.50 -12.88 0.59
C MET A 64 -3.02 -12.71 0.66
N CYS A 65 -3.60 -11.81 -0.14
CA CYS A 65 -5.03 -11.54 -0.17
C CYS A 65 -5.51 -11.44 -1.63
N GLN A 66 -6.71 -11.94 -1.90
CA GLN A 66 -7.35 -11.76 -3.20
C GLN A 66 -7.59 -10.28 -3.53
N ASP A 67 -7.77 -9.44 -2.51
CA ASP A 67 -7.82 -8.00 -2.66
C ASP A 67 -6.41 -7.42 -2.50
N THR A 68 -5.74 -7.24 -3.64
CA THR A 68 -4.41 -6.63 -3.70
C THR A 68 -4.45 -5.11 -3.53
N GLY A 69 -5.64 -4.54 -3.27
CA GLY A 69 -5.83 -3.17 -2.80
C GLY A 69 -5.60 -2.08 -3.84
N MET A 70 -5.95 -0.86 -3.43
CA MET A 70 -5.58 0.38 -4.10
C MET A 70 -4.19 0.81 -3.63
N ILE A 71 -3.35 1.29 -4.56
CA ILE A 71 -2.02 1.76 -4.21
C ILE A 71 -2.10 3.22 -3.73
N LEU A 72 -1.61 3.44 -2.51
CA LEU A 72 -1.32 4.75 -1.96
C LEU A 72 0.20 4.91 -1.91
N VAL A 73 0.71 6.03 -2.40
CA VAL A 73 2.13 6.37 -2.41
C VAL A 73 2.35 7.66 -1.65
N TRP A 74 3.17 7.59 -0.61
CA TRP A 74 3.56 8.74 0.20
C TRP A 74 5.00 9.10 -0.16
N VAL A 75 5.18 10.27 -0.77
CA VAL A 75 6.47 10.77 -1.22
C VAL A 75 6.89 11.93 -0.34
N GLN A 76 7.97 11.78 0.40
CA GLN A 76 8.67 12.90 0.99
C GLN A 76 9.78 13.31 0.02
N LEU A 77 9.59 14.47 -0.63
CA LEU A 77 10.47 14.97 -1.68
C LEU A 77 11.35 16.09 -1.15
N GLY A 78 12.65 15.83 -1.09
CA GLY A 78 13.66 16.82 -0.75
C GLY A 78 13.65 18.01 -1.69
N THR A 79 13.67 19.24 -1.15
CA THR A 79 13.75 20.48 -1.93
C THR A 79 15.01 20.57 -2.79
N GLN A 80 16.05 19.80 -2.47
CA GLN A 80 17.29 19.71 -3.24
C GLN A 80 17.31 18.57 -4.25
N VAL A 81 16.19 17.85 -4.42
CA VAL A 81 16.04 16.75 -5.38
C VAL A 81 15.44 17.26 -6.69
N LYS A 82 16.08 16.91 -7.80
CA LYS A 82 15.55 17.08 -9.15
C LYS A 82 15.22 15.70 -9.73
N ILE A 83 13.96 15.51 -10.12
CA ILE A 83 13.53 14.33 -10.87
C ILE A 83 13.83 14.56 -12.34
N GLU A 84 14.47 13.60 -12.99
CA GLU A 84 14.82 13.65 -14.41
C GLU A 84 14.19 12.49 -15.18
N GLY A 85 13.61 12.80 -16.35
CA GLY A 85 13.02 11.80 -17.26
C GLY A 85 11.49 11.67 -17.23
N GLY A 86 10.77 12.51 -16.48
CA GLY A 86 9.31 12.54 -16.50
C GLY A 86 8.67 13.21 -15.29
N PHE A 87 7.34 13.21 -15.25
CA PHE A 87 6.58 13.65 -14.08
C PHE A 87 6.43 12.53 -13.07
N LEU A 88 6.63 12.83 -11.79
CA LEU A 88 6.59 11.86 -10.70
C LEU A 88 5.33 10.97 -10.72
N ASN A 89 4.15 11.56 -10.94
CA ASN A 89 2.89 10.83 -10.98
C ASN A 89 2.81 9.83 -12.14
N ASP A 90 3.31 10.19 -13.33
CA ASP A 90 3.31 9.29 -14.48
C ASP A 90 4.23 8.09 -14.21
N ILE A 91 5.42 8.37 -13.67
CA ILE A 91 6.41 7.35 -13.33
C ILE A 91 5.86 6.36 -12.29
N ILE A 92 5.18 6.86 -11.25
CA ILE A 92 4.53 6.03 -10.23
C ILE A 92 3.42 5.17 -10.85
N ASN A 93 2.53 5.75 -11.66
CA ASN A 93 1.41 5.00 -12.24
C ASN A 93 1.87 3.94 -13.24
N GLU A 94 2.90 4.21 -14.03
CA GLU A 94 3.51 3.21 -14.90
C GLU A 94 4.13 2.07 -14.11
N ALA A 95 4.83 2.37 -13.01
CA ALA A 95 5.42 1.35 -12.14
C ALA A 95 4.35 0.48 -11.46
N VAL A 96 3.24 1.08 -11.02
CA VAL A 96 2.09 0.37 -10.45
C VAL A 96 1.46 -0.55 -11.49
N LYS A 97 1.17 -0.04 -12.69
CA LYS A 97 0.62 -0.83 -13.80
C LYS A 97 1.49 -2.04 -14.10
N GLU A 98 2.79 -1.82 -14.26
CA GLU A 98 3.76 -2.86 -14.55
C GLU A 98 3.84 -3.88 -13.42
N ALA A 99 3.87 -3.44 -12.15
CA ALA A 99 3.88 -4.32 -10.99
C ALA A 99 2.66 -5.24 -10.98
N TYR A 100 1.45 -4.70 -11.21
CA TYR A 100 0.22 -5.48 -11.21
C TYR A 100 0.16 -6.49 -12.34
N ASP A 101 0.80 -6.21 -13.48
CA ASP A 101 0.87 -7.14 -14.59
C ASP A 101 1.85 -8.28 -14.33
N VAL A 102 3.12 -7.96 -13.99
CA VAL A 102 4.17 -8.99 -13.84
C VAL A 102 3.98 -9.87 -12.61
N ALA A 103 3.32 -9.37 -11.57
CA ALA A 103 3.04 -10.09 -10.33
C ALA A 103 1.65 -10.74 -10.31
N TYR A 104 0.90 -10.69 -11.43
CA TYR A 104 -0.43 -11.28 -11.57
C TYR A 104 -1.42 -10.83 -10.47
N LEU A 105 -1.38 -9.55 -10.12
CA LEU A 105 -2.19 -8.98 -9.04
C LEU A 105 -3.60 -8.61 -9.53
N ARG A 106 -4.54 -8.48 -8.61
CA ARG A 106 -5.94 -8.16 -8.95
C ARG A 106 -6.12 -6.67 -9.25
N LYS A 107 -6.52 -6.37 -10.48
CA LYS A 107 -6.87 -5.02 -10.95
C LYS A 107 -8.27 -4.65 -10.48
N SER A 108 -8.36 -3.83 -9.44
CA SER A 108 -9.57 -3.57 -8.65
C SER A 108 -10.15 -2.16 -8.82
N VAL A 109 -9.39 -1.23 -9.42
CA VAL A 109 -9.82 0.17 -9.63
C VAL A 109 -10.77 0.31 -10.82
N VAL A 110 -11.78 1.18 -10.67
CA VAL A 110 -12.72 1.59 -11.74
C VAL A 110 -12.53 3.07 -12.07
N ALA A 111 -12.67 3.41 -13.35
CA ALA A 111 -12.44 4.77 -13.86
C ALA A 111 -13.55 5.76 -13.44
N ASP A 112 -14.79 5.29 -13.36
CA ASP A 112 -15.94 6.06 -12.88
C ASP A 112 -16.68 5.24 -11.83
N PRO A 113 -16.71 5.66 -10.55
CA PRO A 113 -17.36 4.91 -9.50
C PRO A 113 -18.90 4.99 -9.55
N ILE A 114 -19.49 5.98 -10.24
CA ILE A 114 -20.92 6.28 -10.15
C ILE A 114 -21.71 5.58 -11.25
N PHE A 115 -21.36 5.81 -12.51
CA PHE A 115 -22.18 5.34 -13.64
C PHE A 115 -21.50 4.19 -14.37
N GLY A 116 -20.39 4.48 -15.04
CA GLY A 116 -19.76 3.57 -15.99
C GLY A 116 -19.14 2.35 -15.33
N ARG A 117 -18.53 2.52 -14.14
CA ARG A 117 -17.88 1.45 -13.36
C ARG A 117 -16.94 0.56 -14.17
N VAL A 118 -16.36 1.11 -15.23
CA VAL A 118 -15.43 0.42 -16.11
C VAL A 118 -14.12 0.24 -15.37
N ASN A 119 -13.68 -1.00 -15.21
CA ASN A 119 -12.41 -1.32 -14.58
C ASN A 119 -11.24 -0.81 -15.44
N THR A 120 -10.21 -0.26 -14.82
CA THR A 120 -9.06 0.35 -15.52
C THR A 120 -8.11 -0.67 -16.14
N GLN A 121 -8.24 -1.95 -15.79
CA GLN A 121 -7.45 -3.08 -16.29
C GLN A 121 -5.94 -3.01 -15.95
N ASP A 122 -5.55 -2.08 -15.08
CA ASP A 122 -4.18 -1.94 -14.58
C ASP A 122 -4.06 -1.45 -13.13
N ASN A 123 -5.18 -1.36 -12.40
CA ASN A 123 -5.25 -0.91 -11.01
C ASN A 123 -4.79 0.54 -10.77
N THR A 124 -4.63 1.32 -11.83
CA THR A 124 -4.34 2.76 -11.75
C THR A 124 -5.64 3.58 -11.80
N PRO A 125 -5.65 4.85 -11.37
CA PRO A 125 -4.53 5.59 -10.78
C PRO A 125 -4.21 5.19 -9.33
N ALA A 126 -2.93 5.27 -8.97
CA ALA A 126 -2.51 5.31 -7.57
C ALA A 126 -2.84 6.66 -6.95
N ILE A 127 -3.12 6.69 -5.65
CA ILE A 127 -3.24 7.93 -4.89
C ILE A 127 -1.85 8.36 -4.43
N VAL A 128 -1.38 9.52 -4.89
CA VAL A 128 -0.04 10.01 -4.59
C VAL A 128 -0.13 11.24 -3.69
N HIS A 129 0.44 11.13 -2.49
CA HIS A 129 0.63 12.23 -1.55
C HIS A 129 2.09 12.68 -1.62
N VAL A 130 2.32 13.98 -1.73
CA VAL A 130 3.68 14.55 -1.81
C VAL A 130 3.84 15.60 -0.72
N ASP A 131 4.79 15.36 0.18
CA ASP A 131 5.25 16.31 1.19
C ASP A 131 6.66 16.80 0.83
N LEU A 132 6.87 18.11 0.84
CA LEU A 132 8.21 18.67 0.63
C LEU A 132 8.98 18.70 1.95
N ILE A 133 10.23 18.23 1.92
CA ILE A 133 11.12 18.22 3.08
C ILE A 133 12.40 18.99 2.78
N ASP A 134 12.97 19.66 3.78
CA ASP A 134 14.26 20.34 3.65
C ASP A 134 15.40 19.31 3.74
N SER A 135 15.62 18.60 2.64
CA SER A 135 16.58 17.52 2.51
C SER A 135 16.99 17.36 1.04
N ASP A 136 18.06 16.60 0.79
CA ASP A 136 18.41 16.06 -0.52
C ASP A 136 17.94 14.61 -0.70
N ASP A 137 17.08 14.10 0.18
CA ASP A 137 16.51 12.75 0.07
C ASP A 137 15.14 12.73 -0.59
N MET A 138 14.82 11.56 -1.14
CA MET A 138 13.47 11.22 -1.59
C MET A 138 13.09 9.91 -0.92
N ILE A 139 12.04 9.95 -0.10
CA ILE A 139 11.53 8.78 0.62
C ILE A 139 10.18 8.43 0.01
N ILE A 140 10.01 7.18 -0.41
CA ILE A 140 8.76 6.68 -0.99
C ILE A 140 8.26 5.53 -0.12
N ASN A 141 7.07 5.69 0.45
CA ASN A 141 6.37 4.62 1.13
C ASN A 141 5.16 4.21 0.29
N VAL A 142 4.99 2.91 0.08
CA VAL A 142 3.88 2.33 -0.69
C VAL A 142 3.00 1.52 0.24
N THR A 143 1.70 1.75 0.15
CA THR A 143 0.68 0.98 0.86
C THR A 143 -0.31 0.39 -0.13
N ALA A 144 -0.55 -0.91 -0.05
CA ALA A 144 -1.65 -1.57 -0.75
C ALA A 144 -2.87 -1.65 0.18
N LYS A 145 -3.81 -0.72 0.00
CA LYS A 145 -4.97 -0.61 0.89
C LYS A 145 -6.13 -1.45 0.36
N GLY A 146 -6.41 -2.57 1.03
CA GLY A 146 -7.57 -3.41 0.72
C GLY A 146 -8.88 -2.66 1.01
N PHE A 147 -9.84 -2.74 0.08
CA PHE A 147 -11.09 -1.99 0.11
C PHE A 147 -11.99 -2.40 1.28
N GLY A 148 -11.92 -3.65 1.71
CA GLY A 148 -12.61 -4.09 2.93
C GLY A 148 -12.18 -3.27 4.15
N SER A 149 -10.86 -3.05 4.31
CA SER A 149 -10.33 -2.25 5.41
C SER A 149 -10.52 -0.74 5.21
N GLU A 150 -10.63 -0.29 3.96
CA GLU A 150 -10.93 1.12 3.64
C GLU A 150 -12.37 1.48 4.05
N ASN A 151 -13.32 0.57 3.81
CA ASN A 151 -14.72 0.75 4.19
C ASN A 151 -14.96 0.69 5.70
N MET A 152 -13.97 0.29 6.50
CA MET A 152 -14.03 0.34 7.96
C MET A 152 -13.51 1.65 8.55
N SER A 153 -13.14 2.62 7.70
CA SER A 153 -12.85 3.99 8.12
C SER A 153 -14.15 4.74 8.44
N ALA A 154 -14.17 5.45 9.56
CA ALA A 154 -15.33 6.23 10.00
C ALA A 154 -14.95 7.67 10.32
N LEU A 155 -15.83 8.61 9.99
CA LEU A 155 -15.73 10.02 10.38
C LEU A 155 -16.85 10.35 11.36
N LYS A 156 -16.49 10.86 12.54
CA LYS A 156 -17.42 11.36 13.55
C LYS A 156 -17.02 12.77 13.94
N MET A 157 -17.98 13.69 13.92
CA MET A 157 -17.77 15.06 14.41
C MET A 157 -18.11 15.10 15.90
N LEU A 158 -17.11 15.40 16.72
CA LEU A 158 -17.28 15.53 18.17
C LEU A 158 -17.62 16.98 18.53
N THR A 159 -18.49 17.15 19.53
CA THR A 159 -18.70 18.45 20.16
C THR A 159 -17.68 18.66 21.28
N PRO A 160 -17.30 19.90 21.61
CA PRO A 160 -16.45 20.16 22.77
C PRO A 160 -17.01 19.62 24.10
N GLY A 161 -18.33 19.39 24.19
CA GLY A 161 -19.00 18.85 25.37
C GLY A 161 -18.89 17.33 25.51
N ASP A 162 -18.48 16.60 24.46
CA ASP A 162 -18.44 15.13 24.47
C ASP A 162 -17.29 14.58 25.36
N GLY A 163 -16.32 15.42 25.73
CA GLY A 163 -15.22 15.04 26.61
C GLY A 163 -14.42 13.83 26.12
N LEU A 164 -13.83 13.08 27.06
CA LEU A 164 -13.08 11.84 26.74
C LEU A 164 -14.00 10.69 26.29
N GLU A 165 -15.26 10.70 26.72
CA GLU A 165 -16.24 9.66 26.40
C GLU A 165 -16.70 9.72 24.92
N GLY A 166 -16.48 10.86 24.27
CA GLY A 166 -16.77 11.04 22.85
C GLY A 166 -15.77 10.44 21.88
N ALA A 167 -14.52 10.24 22.33
CA ALA A 167 -13.36 9.82 21.53
C ALA A 167 -13.41 8.35 21.10
#